data_AF-A0A091C3J0-F1
#
_entry.id   AF-A0A091C3J0-F1
#
_cell.length_a   1.000
_cell.length_b   1.000
_cell.length_c   1.000
_cell.angle_alpha   90.00
_cell.angle_beta   90.00
_cell.angle_gamma   90.00
#
_symmetry.space_group_name_H-M   'P 1'
#
loop_
_entity.id
_entity.type
_entity.pdbx_description
1 polymer ?
#
loop_
_entity_poly.entity_id
_entity_poly.type
_entity_poly.pdbx_seq_one_letter_code
_entity_poly.pdbx_strand_id
1 'polypeptide(L)'
;MKSIFYKFLNSPEEWYQAYVQNGGKETMESLLFQGCCEEFSPTEIAMTIRSYYSSLIQFLVERPLYFEWKDYLFVHAGVDLSKSDWKQTNPSDFLWIREPFHRGNNHTGKTIVFGHTITPLLYGDMQTTKLWFSDQKIGIDGGAVFGGSVHGVIFDSNGIVQDIEYPNLTEGWQPDF
;
A
#
# COMPACT_ATOMS: atom_id res chain seq x y z
N MET A 1 5.48 8.18 11.53
CA MET A 1 6.04 8.79 10.30
C MET A 1 5.66 7.86 9.14
N LYS A 2 4.44 7.98 8.61
CA LYS A 2 3.67 6.81 8.10
C LYS A 2 3.60 6.62 6.58
N SER A 3 4.06 7.54 5.73
CA SER A 3 4.05 7.32 4.27
C SER A 3 5.11 8.16 3.56
N ILE A 4 5.50 7.75 2.34
CA ILE A 4 6.46 8.47 1.51
C ILE A 4 5.95 9.87 1.14
N PHE A 5 4.65 9.99 0.87
CA PHE A 5 3.98 11.27 0.63
C PHE A 5 4.13 12.22 1.82
N TYR A 6 3.91 11.75 3.05
CA TYR A 6 4.07 12.60 4.23
C TYR A 6 5.52 13.07 4.41
N LYS A 7 6.51 12.23 4.09
CA LYS A 7 7.92 12.61 4.13
C LYS A 7 8.23 13.68 3.08
N PHE A 8 7.72 13.53 1.87
CA PHE A 8 7.78 14.57 0.83
C PHE A 8 7.18 15.89 1.31
N LEU A 9 5.99 15.89 1.92
CA LEU A 9 5.38 17.14 2.39
C LEU A 9 6.18 17.88 3.48
N ASN A 10 7.05 17.18 4.23
CA ASN A 10 7.84 17.78 5.32
C ASN A 10 9.30 18.08 4.91
N SER A 11 9.87 17.27 4.03
CA SER A 11 11.23 17.40 3.50
C SER A 11 11.21 17.23 1.98
N PRO A 12 10.60 18.16 1.23
CA PRO A 12 10.27 17.99 -0.18
C PRO A 12 11.49 17.74 -1.06
N GLU A 13 12.55 18.53 -0.89
CA GLU A 13 13.77 18.38 -1.69
C GLU A 13 14.47 17.03 -1.46
N GLU A 14 14.44 16.52 -0.22
CA GLU A 14 15.08 15.26 0.15
C GLU A 14 14.30 14.05 -0.39
N TRP A 15 12.97 14.10 -0.32
CA TRP A 15 12.11 12.95 -0.60
C TRP A 15 11.48 12.96 -2.00
N TYR A 16 11.68 14.02 -2.79
CA TYR A 16 11.07 14.17 -4.12
C TYR A 16 11.31 12.96 -5.02
N GLN A 17 12.59 12.59 -5.22
CA GLN A 17 12.95 11.50 -6.14
C GLN A 17 12.35 10.16 -5.72
N ALA A 18 12.47 9.81 -4.44
CA ALA A 18 11.88 8.59 -3.91
C ALA A 18 10.35 8.61 -4.05
N TYR A 19 9.71 9.77 -3.85
CA TYR A 19 8.27 9.88 -3.99
C TYR A 19 7.82 9.71 -5.44
N VAL A 20 8.48 10.38 -6.40
CA VAL A 20 8.20 10.25 -7.84
C VAL A 20 8.32 8.80 -8.30
N GLN A 21 9.36 8.06 -7.89
CA GLN A 21 9.53 6.64 -8.21
C GLN A 21 8.40 5.72 -7.70
N ASN A 22 7.58 6.21 -6.77
CA ASN A 22 6.46 5.48 -6.17
C ASN A 22 5.10 6.12 -6.53
N GLY A 23 4.97 6.69 -7.73
CA GLY A 23 3.72 7.29 -8.22
C GLY A 23 3.46 8.72 -7.69
N GLY A 24 4.51 9.37 -7.19
CA GLY A 24 4.41 10.71 -6.60
C GLY A 24 4.06 11.78 -7.62
N LYS A 25 4.55 11.66 -8.87
CA LYS A 25 4.24 12.61 -9.94
C LYS A 25 2.73 12.65 -10.21
N GLU A 26 2.14 11.49 -10.44
CA GLU A 26 0.71 11.31 -10.72
C GLU A 26 -0.14 11.85 -9.56
N THR A 27 0.32 11.63 -8.32
CA THR A 27 -0.37 12.17 -7.14
C THR A 27 -0.30 13.70 -7.10
N MET A 28 0.88 14.30 -7.35
CA MET A 28 1.04 15.76 -7.34
C MET A 28 0.23 16.42 -8.45
N GLU A 29 0.25 15.86 -9.67
CA GLU A 29 -0.51 16.37 -10.82
C GLU A 29 -2.02 16.24 -10.62
N SER A 30 -2.48 15.14 -10.00
CA SER A 30 -3.90 14.93 -9.68
C SER A 30 -4.41 15.91 -8.61
N LEU A 31 -3.57 16.26 -7.62
CA LEU A 31 -3.91 17.22 -6.59
C LEU A 31 -3.79 18.68 -7.06
N LEU A 32 -2.90 18.96 -8.01
CA LEU A 32 -2.66 20.33 -8.50
C LEU A 32 -3.14 20.46 -9.95
N PHE A 33 -2.25 20.22 -10.91
CA PHE A 33 -2.54 20.19 -12.33
C PHE A 33 -1.42 19.46 -13.08
N GLN A 34 -1.73 18.96 -14.27
CA GLN A 34 -0.75 18.30 -15.14
C GLN A 34 0.38 19.25 -15.54
N GLY A 35 1.64 18.85 -15.39
CA GLY A 35 2.80 19.71 -15.65
C GLY A 35 3.32 20.48 -14.42
N CYS A 36 2.68 20.32 -13.24
CA CYS A 36 3.11 21.07 -12.05
C CYS A 36 4.53 20.72 -11.59
N CYS A 37 5.01 19.51 -11.90
CA CYS A 37 6.34 19.04 -11.52
C CYS A 37 7.46 19.68 -12.37
N GLU A 38 7.10 20.20 -13.54
CA GLU A 38 7.98 20.91 -14.47
C GLU A 38 7.97 22.42 -14.19
N GLU A 39 6.85 22.96 -13.68
CA GLU A 39 6.67 24.38 -13.41
C GLU A 39 7.10 24.82 -12.00
N PHE A 40 6.98 23.94 -11.00
CA PHE A 40 7.23 24.28 -9.60
C PHE A 40 8.33 23.42 -8.97
N SER A 41 9.03 24.03 -8.02
CA SER A 41 9.95 23.28 -7.15
C SER A 41 9.20 22.28 -6.25
N PRO A 42 9.86 21.20 -5.79
CA PRO A 42 9.31 20.27 -4.80
C PRO A 42 8.74 21.00 -3.57
N THR A 43 9.43 22.06 -3.12
CA THR A 43 9.01 22.89 -2.00
C THR A 43 7.70 23.63 -2.27
N GLU A 44 7.56 24.29 -3.43
CA GLU A 44 6.33 24.99 -3.81
C GLU A 44 5.14 24.04 -3.94
N ILE A 45 5.35 22.86 -4.53
CA ILE A 45 4.33 21.81 -4.63
C ILE A 45 3.87 21.37 -3.24
N ALA A 46 4.82 21.02 -2.35
CA ALA A 46 4.49 20.58 -1.00
C ALA A 46 3.76 21.65 -0.19
N MET A 47 4.18 22.92 -0.30
CA MET A 47 3.50 24.04 0.36
C MET A 47 2.07 24.24 -0.15
N THR A 48 1.89 24.17 -1.47
CA THR A 48 0.58 24.30 -2.13
C THR A 48 -0.35 23.18 -1.68
N ILE A 49 0.09 21.92 -1.75
CA ILE A 49 -0.68 20.76 -1.30
C ILE A 49 -1.04 20.88 0.19
N ARG A 50 -0.10 21.28 1.05
CA ARG A 50 -0.37 21.50 2.49
C ARG A 50 -1.41 22.58 2.75
N SER A 51 -1.43 23.62 1.93
CA SER A 51 -2.39 24.73 2.07
C SER A 51 -3.80 24.32 1.66
N TYR A 52 -3.96 23.69 0.48
CA TYR A 52 -5.27 23.34 -0.06
C TYR A 52 -5.85 22.03 0.51
N TYR A 53 -5.01 21.07 0.90
CA TYR A 53 -5.42 19.71 1.26
C TYR A 53 -5.10 19.33 2.71
N SER A 54 -5.08 20.30 3.62
CA SER A 54 -4.77 20.08 5.04
C SER A 54 -5.64 18.98 5.69
N SER A 55 -6.95 18.95 5.42
CA SER A 55 -7.87 17.92 5.93
C SER A 55 -7.58 16.52 5.36
N LEU A 56 -7.23 16.43 4.07
CA LEU A 56 -6.84 15.15 3.46
C LEU A 56 -5.53 14.64 4.07
N ILE A 57 -4.55 15.52 4.25
CA ILE A 57 -3.27 15.16 4.89
C ILE A 57 -3.52 14.66 6.31
N GLN A 58 -4.34 15.36 7.09
CA GLN A 58 -4.70 14.93 8.45
C GLN A 58 -5.37 13.56 8.44
N PHE A 59 -6.36 13.35 7.55
CA PHE A 59 -7.03 12.06 7.39
C PHE A 59 -6.05 10.91 7.13
N LEU A 60 -5.08 11.11 6.23
CA LEU A 60 -4.06 10.12 5.88
C LEU A 60 -3.11 9.83 7.05
N VAL A 61 -2.63 10.85 7.76
CA VAL A 61 -1.70 10.71 8.89
C VAL A 61 -2.33 9.98 10.07
N GLU A 62 -3.63 10.17 10.29
CA GLU A 62 -4.38 9.55 11.37
C GLU A 62 -4.70 8.07 11.13
N ARG A 63 -4.58 7.57 9.89
CA ARG A 63 -4.87 6.16 9.61
C ARG A 63 -3.98 5.22 10.45
N PRO A 64 -4.55 4.18 11.07
CA PRO A 64 -3.78 3.22 11.83
C PRO A 64 -2.90 2.39 10.89
N LEU A 65 -1.82 1.81 11.41
CA LEU A 65 -0.91 0.95 10.62
C LEU A 65 -1.50 -0.45 10.37
N TYR A 66 -2.44 -0.84 11.21
CA TYR A 66 -3.16 -2.10 11.11
C TYR A 66 -4.57 -1.93 11.70
N PHE A 67 -5.45 -2.89 11.41
CA PHE A 67 -6.77 -2.97 12.00
C PHE A 67 -7.04 -4.42 12.43
N GLU A 68 -7.46 -4.62 13.67
CA GLU A 68 -7.84 -5.94 14.19
C GLU A 68 -9.37 -6.06 14.21
N TRP A 69 -9.87 -7.17 13.68
CA TRP A 69 -11.29 -7.50 13.79
C TRP A 69 -11.46 -9.01 13.89
N LYS A 70 -11.97 -9.48 15.04
CA LYS A 70 -12.09 -10.90 15.36
C LYS A 70 -10.74 -11.61 15.19
N ASP A 71 -10.67 -12.64 14.36
CA ASP A 71 -9.46 -13.41 14.09
C ASP A 71 -8.65 -12.85 12.93
N TYR A 72 -9.06 -11.71 12.37
CA TYR A 72 -8.37 -11.04 11.27
C TYR A 72 -7.46 -9.91 11.75
N LEU A 73 -6.31 -9.81 11.10
CA LEU A 73 -5.40 -8.67 11.12
C LEU A 73 -5.30 -8.10 9.71
N PHE A 74 -5.75 -6.87 9.51
CA PHE A 74 -5.61 -6.14 8.26
C PHE A 74 -4.38 -5.22 8.36
N VAL A 75 -3.45 -5.35 7.43
CA VAL A 75 -2.18 -4.60 7.42
C VAL A 75 -1.78 -4.27 5.98
N HIS A 76 -1.05 -3.17 5.75
CA HIS A 76 -0.69 -2.80 4.38
C HIS A 76 0.27 -3.81 3.73
N ALA A 77 1.43 -4.07 4.36
CA ALA A 77 2.44 -4.97 3.81
C ALA A 77 2.57 -6.29 4.59
N GLY A 78 2.63 -6.23 5.92
CA GLY A 78 2.78 -7.42 6.75
C GLY A 78 3.24 -7.08 8.17
N VAL A 79 3.65 -8.10 8.92
CA VAL A 79 4.19 -7.95 10.27
C VAL A 79 5.52 -8.69 10.40
N ASP A 80 6.33 -8.29 11.37
CA ASP A 80 7.55 -8.99 11.71
C ASP A 80 7.23 -10.29 12.48
N LEU A 81 7.26 -11.40 11.75
CA LEU A 81 6.96 -12.74 12.28
C LEU A 81 8.03 -13.28 13.23
N SER A 82 9.19 -12.61 13.36
CA SER A 82 10.21 -12.98 14.34
C SER A 82 9.88 -12.45 15.74
N LYS A 83 8.89 -11.57 15.89
CA LYS A 83 8.46 -11.02 17.18
C LYS A 83 7.49 -11.99 17.86
N SER A 84 7.64 -12.16 19.17
CA SER A 84 6.67 -12.89 19.99
C SER A 84 5.31 -12.19 20.03
N ASP A 85 5.32 -10.85 20.02
CA ASP A 85 4.15 -10.01 19.84
C ASP A 85 4.33 -9.18 18.57
N TRP A 86 3.54 -9.51 17.54
CA TRP A 86 3.57 -8.82 16.25
C TRP A 86 3.26 -7.33 16.37
N LYS A 87 2.61 -6.86 17.46
CA LYS A 87 2.35 -5.43 17.68
C LYS A 87 3.62 -4.63 17.88
N GLN A 88 4.73 -5.29 18.17
CA GLN A 88 6.07 -4.70 18.27
C GLN A 88 6.80 -4.63 16.92
N THR A 89 6.11 -4.93 15.81
CA THR A 89 6.63 -4.71 14.46
C THR A 89 7.01 -3.24 14.28
N ASN A 90 8.13 -2.97 13.61
CA ASN A 90 8.53 -1.59 13.35
C ASN A 90 7.48 -0.91 12.45
N PRO A 91 7.19 0.40 12.66
CA PRO A 91 6.28 1.13 11.78
C PRO A 91 6.59 1.04 10.28
N SER A 92 7.86 0.92 9.91
CA SER A 92 8.29 0.70 8.53
C SER A 92 7.84 -0.66 7.98
N ASP A 93 7.90 -1.70 8.81
CA ASP A 93 7.66 -3.07 8.37
C ASP A 93 6.17 -3.29 8.11
N PHE A 94 5.28 -2.67 8.91
CA PHE A 94 3.85 -2.62 8.60
C PHE A 94 3.54 -2.10 7.18
N LEU A 95 4.44 -1.28 6.62
CA LEU A 95 4.26 -0.59 5.34
C LEU A 95 5.11 -1.16 4.20
N TRP A 96 6.20 -1.87 4.51
CA TRP A 96 7.22 -2.19 3.50
C TRP A 96 7.81 -3.60 3.61
N ILE A 97 7.44 -4.39 4.61
CA ILE A 97 7.98 -5.75 4.73
C ILE A 97 7.53 -6.63 3.56
N ARG A 98 8.42 -7.49 3.08
CA ARG A 98 8.17 -8.41 1.96
C ARG A 98 8.59 -9.84 2.31
N GLU A 99 9.72 -10.30 1.77
CA GLU A 99 10.16 -11.70 1.85
C GLU A 99 10.16 -12.32 3.26
N PRO A 100 10.63 -11.64 4.33
CA PRO A 100 10.58 -12.21 5.68
C PRO A 100 9.14 -12.51 6.15
N PHE A 101 8.17 -11.71 5.73
CA PHE A 101 6.76 -11.92 6.02
C PHE A 101 6.14 -12.99 5.10
N HIS A 102 6.41 -12.94 3.79
CA HIS A 102 5.82 -13.88 2.83
C HIS A 102 6.24 -15.33 3.10
N ARG A 103 7.53 -15.54 3.42
CA ARG A 103 8.12 -16.88 3.63
C ARG A 103 8.13 -17.31 5.09
N GLY A 104 7.93 -16.38 6.02
CA GLY A 104 7.91 -16.68 7.45
C GLY A 104 6.66 -17.44 7.86
N ASN A 105 6.79 -18.29 8.88
CA ASN A 105 5.66 -18.98 9.47
C ASN A 105 4.84 -17.99 10.33
N ASN A 106 3.52 -18.09 10.26
CA ASN A 106 2.58 -17.22 10.93
C ASN A 106 2.24 -17.79 12.30
N HIS A 107 2.89 -17.26 13.34
CA HIS A 107 2.67 -17.64 14.73
C HIS A 107 1.73 -16.67 15.46
N THR A 108 1.13 -15.70 14.75
CA THR A 108 0.41 -14.58 15.39
C THR A 108 -0.95 -14.99 15.98
N GLY A 109 -1.45 -16.18 15.60
CA GLY A 109 -2.80 -16.62 15.92
C GLY A 109 -3.90 -15.86 15.15
N LYS A 110 -3.53 -15.07 14.14
CA LYS A 110 -4.45 -14.29 13.30
C LYS A 110 -4.37 -14.74 11.84
N THR A 111 -5.49 -14.58 11.14
CA THR A 111 -5.50 -14.54 9.67
C THR A 111 -5.09 -13.14 9.22
N ILE A 112 -3.97 -13.04 8.53
CA ILE A 112 -3.38 -11.75 8.14
C ILE A 112 -3.77 -11.41 6.71
N VAL A 113 -4.55 -10.35 6.53
CA VAL A 113 -4.97 -9.83 5.22
C VAL A 113 -4.06 -8.66 4.86
N PHE A 114 -3.41 -8.73 3.70
CA PHE A 114 -2.41 -7.76 3.28
C PHE A 114 -2.46 -7.43 1.79
N GLY A 115 -1.85 -6.30 1.41
CA GLY A 115 -1.63 -5.89 0.03
C GLY A 115 -0.14 -5.64 -0.22
N HIS A 116 0.23 -4.55 -0.89
CA HIS A 116 1.60 -4.05 -1.08
C HIS A 116 2.48 -4.90 -2.01
N THR A 117 2.50 -6.21 -1.80
CA THR A 117 3.09 -7.17 -2.73
C THR A 117 1.98 -7.75 -3.58
N ILE A 118 2.04 -7.46 -4.88
CA ILE A 118 1.03 -7.90 -5.83
C ILE A 118 0.95 -9.44 -5.90
N THR A 119 -0.24 -10.00 -6.02
CA THR A 119 -0.47 -11.44 -6.07
C THR A 119 0.23 -12.12 -7.26
N PRO A 120 0.38 -11.52 -8.47
CA PRO A 120 1.18 -12.10 -9.54
C PRO A 120 2.64 -12.39 -9.16
N LEU A 121 3.23 -11.53 -8.31
CA LEU A 121 4.58 -11.72 -7.79
C LEU A 121 4.62 -12.82 -6.71
N LEU A 122 3.58 -12.90 -5.86
CA LEU A 122 3.46 -13.94 -4.83
C LEU A 122 3.21 -15.34 -5.42
N TYR A 123 2.51 -15.43 -6.56
CA TYR A 123 2.37 -16.66 -7.34
C TYR A 123 3.63 -16.98 -8.17
N GLY A 124 4.45 -15.97 -8.46
CA GLY A 124 5.70 -16.12 -9.21
C GLY A 124 5.52 -16.29 -10.71
N ASP A 125 4.33 -16.01 -11.25
CA ASP A 125 4.00 -16.15 -12.68
C ASP A 125 3.80 -14.81 -13.40
N MET A 126 3.77 -13.70 -12.64
CA MET A 126 3.49 -12.34 -13.13
C MET A 126 2.17 -12.22 -13.90
N GLN A 127 1.21 -13.12 -13.66
CA GLN A 127 -0.08 -13.17 -14.36
C GLN A 127 -1.28 -13.38 -13.42
N THR A 128 -1.15 -14.22 -12.39
CA THR A 128 -2.30 -14.58 -11.54
C THR A 128 -2.67 -13.44 -10.60
N THR A 129 -3.81 -12.82 -10.84
CA THR A 129 -4.36 -11.71 -10.05
C THR A 129 -5.17 -12.14 -8.83
N LYS A 130 -5.58 -13.40 -8.77
CA LYS A 130 -6.43 -13.97 -7.70
C LYS A 130 -5.87 -13.72 -6.30
N LEU A 131 -6.74 -13.82 -5.29
CA LEU A 131 -6.33 -13.79 -3.89
C LEU A 131 -5.26 -14.86 -3.61
N TRP A 132 -4.13 -14.45 -3.05
CA TRP A 132 -3.04 -15.35 -2.67
C TRP A 132 -3.24 -15.88 -1.25
N PHE A 133 -3.07 -17.18 -1.05
CA PHE A 133 -3.25 -17.83 0.26
C PHE A 133 -2.01 -18.63 0.64
N SER A 134 -1.48 -18.36 1.84
CA SER A 134 -0.42 -19.19 2.42
C SER A 134 -0.36 -18.97 3.92
N ASP A 135 -0.39 -20.05 4.70
CA ASP A 135 -0.08 -20.01 6.13
C ASP A 135 -0.85 -18.92 6.91
N GLN A 136 -2.18 -18.92 6.72
CA GLN A 136 -3.13 -17.95 7.25
C GLN A 136 -2.83 -16.49 6.86
N LYS A 137 -2.15 -16.27 5.73
CA LYS A 137 -1.97 -14.97 5.10
C LYS A 137 -2.79 -14.92 3.81
N ILE A 138 -3.44 -13.79 3.57
CA ILE A 138 -4.31 -13.54 2.42
C ILE A 138 -3.83 -12.27 1.72
N GLY A 139 -3.20 -12.43 0.56
CA GLY A 139 -2.79 -11.33 -0.30
C GLY A 139 -3.94 -10.91 -1.23
N ILE A 140 -4.34 -9.65 -1.19
CA ILE A 140 -5.51 -9.13 -1.95
C ILE A 140 -5.13 -8.12 -3.03
N ASP A 141 -3.85 -7.79 -3.16
CA ASP A 141 -3.38 -6.81 -4.14
C ASP A 141 -3.20 -7.48 -5.51
N GLY A 142 -4.24 -7.44 -6.34
CA GLY A 142 -4.21 -8.02 -7.68
C GLY A 142 -3.33 -7.27 -8.68
N GLY A 143 -2.61 -6.21 -8.26
CA GLY A 143 -1.71 -5.46 -9.13
C GLY A 143 -2.43 -4.60 -10.17
N ALA A 144 -3.61 -4.05 -9.83
CA ALA A 144 -4.45 -3.25 -10.74
C ALA A 144 -3.68 -2.15 -11.49
N VAL A 145 -2.73 -1.48 -10.81
CA VAL A 145 -1.91 -0.43 -11.42
C VAL A 145 -1.06 -0.96 -12.58
N PHE A 146 -0.75 -2.25 -12.62
CA PHE A 146 0.04 -2.91 -13.67
C PHE A 146 -0.82 -3.68 -14.68
N GLY A 147 -2.14 -3.40 -14.75
CA GLY A 147 -3.07 -4.12 -15.63
C GLY A 147 -3.61 -5.43 -15.03
N GLY A 148 -3.40 -5.64 -13.72
CA GLY A 148 -4.04 -6.73 -12.97
C GLY A 148 -5.46 -6.36 -12.50
N SER A 149 -5.83 -6.78 -11.29
CA SER A 149 -7.19 -6.60 -10.76
C SER A 149 -7.23 -5.82 -9.45
N VAL A 150 -8.37 -5.16 -9.20
CA VAL A 150 -8.75 -4.65 -7.87
C VAL A 150 -9.65 -5.68 -7.22
N HIS A 151 -9.35 -6.07 -5.97
CA HIS A 151 -10.19 -6.96 -5.19
C HIS A 151 -10.94 -6.21 -4.08
N GLY A 152 -12.25 -6.46 -3.98
CA GLY A 152 -13.06 -6.16 -2.80
C GLY A 152 -13.47 -7.45 -2.12
N VAL A 153 -12.93 -7.72 -0.93
CA VAL A 153 -13.17 -9.00 -0.22
C VAL A 153 -14.08 -8.78 0.98
N ILE A 154 -15.15 -9.57 1.05
CA ILE A 154 -16.13 -9.56 2.14
C ILE A 154 -15.79 -10.70 3.10
N PHE A 155 -15.54 -10.35 4.37
CA PHE A 155 -15.23 -11.29 5.44
C PHE A 155 -16.37 -11.36 6.46
N ASP A 156 -16.62 -12.55 7.00
CA ASP A 156 -17.41 -12.76 8.21
C ASP A 156 -16.56 -13.41 9.32
N SER A 157 -17.17 -13.90 10.41
CA SER A 157 -16.43 -14.57 11.48
C SER A 157 -15.92 -15.97 11.12
N ASN A 158 -16.35 -16.54 9.99
CA ASN A 158 -16.04 -17.90 9.57
C ASN A 158 -15.06 -17.94 8.39
N GLY A 159 -14.92 -16.85 7.64
CA GLY A 159 -14.09 -16.84 6.45
C GLY A 159 -14.37 -15.69 5.48
N ILE A 160 -13.89 -15.89 4.25
CA ILE A 160 -14.28 -15.09 3.10
C ILE A 160 -15.70 -15.50 2.70
N VAL A 161 -16.61 -14.53 2.70
CA VAL A 161 -17.97 -14.67 2.17
C VAL A 161 -17.96 -14.51 0.66
N GLN A 162 -17.24 -13.51 0.16
CA GLN A 162 -17.18 -13.19 -1.26
C GLN A 162 -15.88 -12.47 -1.61
N ASP A 163 -15.33 -12.79 -2.78
CA ASP A 163 -14.32 -11.99 -3.47
C ASP A 163 -14.98 -11.32 -4.69
N ILE A 164 -14.85 -10.01 -4.80
CA ILE A 164 -15.30 -9.20 -5.92
C ILE A 164 -14.05 -8.72 -6.66
N GLU A 165 -13.70 -9.42 -7.72
CA GLU A 165 -12.59 -9.06 -8.59
C GLU A 165 -13.08 -8.13 -9.72
N TYR A 166 -12.43 -6.98 -9.85
CA TYR A 166 -12.62 -6.06 -10.97
C TYR A 166 -11.32 -5.94 -11.75
N PRO A 167 -11.21 -6.55 -12.94
CA PRO A 167 -9.99 -6.50 -13.75
C PRO A 167 -9.81 -5.08 -14.31
N ASN A 168 -8.57 -4.59 -14.27
CA ASN A 168 -8.21 -3.38 -14.97
C ASN A 168 -8.04 -3.70 -16.46
N LEU A 169 -8.97 -3.20 -17.29
CA LEU A 169 -8.97 -3.43 -18.74
C LEU A 169 -8.15 -2.39 -19.53
N THR A 170 -7.56 -1.40 -18.84
CA THR A 170 -6.67 -0.43 -19.48
C THR A 170 -5.24 -0.94 -19.50
N GLU A 171 -4.41 -0.35 -20.36
CA GLU A 171 -2.96 -0.57 -20.27
C GLU A 171 -2.47 -0.24 -18.84
N GLY A 172 -1.62 -1.09 -18.29
CA GLY A 172 -1.03 -0.85 -16.97
C GLY A 172 -0.20 0.43 -16.98
N TRP A 173 -0.08 1.08 -15.83
CA TRP A 173 0.74 2.27 -15.63
C TRP A 173 2.15 2.06 -16.20
N GLN A 174 2.48 2.86 -17.20
CA GLN A 174 3.80 2.98 -17.79
C GLN A 174 4.36 4.35 -17.39
N PRO A 175 5.19 4.43 -16.34
CA PRO A 175 5.80 5.71 -16.00
C PRO A 175 6.80 6.16 -17.08
N ASP A 176 6.80 7.45 -17.39
CA ASP A 176 7.69 8.08 -18.40
C ASP A 176 9.04 8.54 -17.81
N PHE A 177 9.52 7.97 -16.69
CA PHE A 177 10.74 8.41 -16.01
C PHE A 177 12.03 7.71 -16.49
#